data_AF-A0A6A6WU53-F1
#
_entry.id   AF-A0A6A6WU53-F1
#
_cell.length_a   1.000
_cell.length_b   1.000
_cell.length_c   1.000
_cell.angle_alpha   90.00
_cell.angle_beta   90.00
_cell.angle_gamma   90.00
#
_symmetry.space_group_name_H-M   'P 1'
#
loop_
_entity.id
_entity.type
_entity.pdbx_description
1 polymer ?
#
loop_
_entity_poly.entity_id
_entity_poly.type
_entity_poly.pdbx_seq_one_letter_code
_entity_poly.pdbx_strand_id
1 'polypeptide(L)'
;MALESLEDQLTSLNLSPDEYLAYNPSKDRPWLLQKFDNIPRYLFRVYTPRSCGITDTSWTKSKNSRYGNQASRHDIFARTDDKAVAAMLHRHLMWQKGDDNFVSWTSSLLFALVYIFHLHASLRDGSEFMDIHLCIIDTTRFARGVFLRGLDLIQAYRVVDSNLAQTEELRTRKHGGRYYFGEYLSQGALRIEGKCDIVSASALIDQGLFDLQPAFKEFTQWPKAFAPPWVYPVLKLRDEIRHKICSSSITQLFGSRWRLPMAANLIASLPYREEDSDILNFFKGTGFTGSLLFCHDLTDANQCRWRQELMLQFEDENHGL
;
A
#
# COMPACT_ATOMS: atom_id res chain seq x y z
N MET A 1 29.21 -37.74 -5.09
CA MET A 1 28.96 -37.61 -6.55
C MET A 1 27.51 -37.91 -6.94
N ALA A 2 26.95 -39.13 -6.79
CA ALA A 2 25.54 -39.37 -7.13
C ALA A 2 24.52 -38.90 -6.07
N LEU A 3 24.94 -38.81 -4.79
CA LEU A 3 24.07 -38.40 -3.67
C LEU A 3 23.90 -36.87 -3.59
N GLU A 4 24.98 -36.12 -3.82
CA GLU A 4 24.96 -34.63 -3.86
C GLU A 4 24.07 -34.11 -5.00
N SER A 5 24.08 -34.78 -6.16
CA SER A 5 23.19 -34.46 -7.28
C SER A 5 21.70 -34.68 -6.96
N LEU A 6 21.38 -35.51 -5.96
CA LEU A 6 20.02 -35.83 -5.55
C LEU A 6 19.54 -34.86 -4.46
N GLU A 7 20.42 -34.41 -3.57
CA GLU A 7 20.16 -33.30 -2.63
C GLU A 7 19.91 -31.99 -3.38
N ASP A 8 20.68 -31.67 -4.42
CA ASP A 8 20.44 -30.47 -5.25
C ASP A 8 19.11 -30.55 -6.01
N GLN A 9 18.74 -31.74 -6.51
CA GLN A 9 17.45 -31.96 -7.17
C GLN A 9 16.26 -31.95 -6.19
N LEU A 10 16.43 -32.44 -4.97
CA LEU A 10 15.39 -32.39 -3.93
C LEU A 10 15.23 -30.99 -3.31
N THR A 11 16.30 -30.20 -3.26
CA THR A 11 16.24 -28.78 -2.86
C THR A 11 15.49 -27.95 -3.91
N SER A 12 15.53 -28.36 -5.19
CA SER A 12 14.72 -27.76 -6.27
C SER A 12 13.24 -28.18 -6.24
N LEU A 13 12.92 -29.28 -5.56
CA LEU A 13 11.55 -29.72 -5.26
C LEU A 13 11.06 -29.07 -3.95
N ASN A 14 11.13 -27.74 -3.90
CA ASN A 14 10.58 -26.97 -2.80
C ASN A 14 9.04 -27.10 -2.84
N LEU A 15 8.52 -28.17 -2.24
CA LEU A 15 7.10 -28.50 -2.11
C LEU A 15 6.37 -27.57 -1.13
N SER A 16 7.02 -26.52 -0.64
CA SER A 16 6.32 -25.39 -0.04
C SER A 16 5.42 -24.77 -1.11
N PRO A 17 4.14 -24.50 -0.84
CA PRO A 17 3.40 -23.57 -1.66
C PRO A 17 4.22 -22.28 -1.76
N ASP A 18 4.46 -21.78 -2.97
CA ASP A 18 5.22 -20.55 -3.17
C ASP A 18 4.67 -19.46 -2.23
N GLU A 19 5.52 -18.94 -1.33
CA GLU A 19 5.10 -17.93 -0.36
C GLU A 19 4.71 -16.61 -1.05
N TYR A 20 5.13 -16.43 -2.30
CA TYR A 20 4.86 -15.25 -3.11
C TYR A 20 5.06 -15.57 -4.60
N LEU A 21 4.44 -14.77 -5.47
CA LEU A 21 4.77 -14.73 -6.90
C LEU A 21 5.47 -13.41 -7.23
N ALA A 22 6.77 -13.46 -7.53
CA ALA A 22 7.57 -12.28 -7.84
C ALA A 22 7.45 -11.87 -9.32
N TYR A 23 7.55 -10.57 -9.58
CA TYR A 23 7.72 -10.03 -10.93
C TYR A 23 9.13 -10.31 -11.45
N ASN A 24 9.22 -10.84 -12.66
CA ASN A 24 10.45 -11.14 -13.37
C ASN A 24 10.36 -10.58 -14.80
N PRO A 25 10.51 -9.25 -14.96
CA PRO A 25 10.40 -8.60 -16.26
C PRO A 25 11.43 -9.20 -17.24
N SER A 26 11.00 -9.40 -18.48
CA SER A 26 11.84 -9.96 -19.54
C SER A 26 13.03 -9.03 -19.85
N LYS A 27 14.04 -9.56 -20.56
CA LYS A 27 15.26 -8.82 -20.94
C LYS A 27 14.99 -7.52 -21.71
N ASP A 28 13.79 -7.38 -22.29
CA ASP A 28 13.39 -6.20 -23.07
C ASP A 28 12.90 -5.04 -22.19
N ARG A 29 12.74 -5.26 -20.88
CA ARG A 29 12.31 -4.24 -19.90
C ARG A 29 13.25 -4.18 -18.68
N PRO A 30 14.58 -4.06 -18.87
CA PRO A 30 15.55 -4.17 -17.78
C PRO A 30 15.44 -2.99 -16.79
N TRP A 31 14.91 -1.85 -17.24
CA TRP A 31 14.67 -0.67 -16.41
C TRP A 31 13.70 -0.95 -15.24
N LEU A 32 12.81 -1.94 -15.36
CA LEU A 32 11.91 -2.34 -14.27
C LEU A 32 12.66 -2.98 -13.11
N LEU A 33 13.81 -3.61 -13.35
CA LEU A 33 14.59 -4.21 -12.27
C LEU A 33 15.05 -3.15 -11.28
N GLN A 34 15.39 -1.95 -11.73
CA GLN A 34 15.78 -0.82 -10.86
C GLN A 34 14.60 -0.25 -10.06
N LYS A 35 13.35 -0.54 -10.45
CA LYS A 35 12.15 -0.07 -9.73
C LYS A 35 11.86 -0.89 -8.49
N PHE A 36 12.39 -2.12 -8.39
CA PHE A 36 12.22 -2.96 -7.21
C PHE A 36 12.91 -2.41 -5.95
N ASP A 37 13.87 -1.50 -6.12
CA ASP A 37 14.58 -0.85 -5.02
C ASP A 37 13.85 0.42 -4.56
N ASN A 38 12.82 0.86 -5.30
CA ASN A 38 12.03 2.07 -5.04
C ASN A 38 10.65 1.74 -4.44
N ILE A 39 10.59 0.75 -3.55
CA ILE A 39 9.35 0.32 -2.90
C ILE A 39 9.25 0.93 -1.50
N PRO A 40 8.17 1.65 -1.16
CA PRO A 40 7.96 2.15 0.20
C PRO A 40 8.01 1.01 1.20
N ARG A 41 8.71 1.23 2.32
CA ARG A 41 8.83 0.24 3.39
C ARG A 41 7.47 -0.23 3.91
N TYR A 42 6.49 0.67 3.98
CA TYR A 42 5.16 0.35 4.47
C TYR A 42 4.12 0.52 3.39
N LEU A 43 3.30 -0.52 3.22
CA LEU A 43 2.14 -0.50 2.35
C LEU A 43 0.89 -0.90 3.13
N PHE A 44 -0.23 -0.35 2.70
CA PHE A 44 -1.54 -0.54 3.31
C PHE A 44 -2.48 -1.24 2.34
N ARG A 45 -3.41 -2.02 2.88
CA ARG A 45 -4.51 -2.62 2.14
C ARG A 45 -5.77 -2.58 2.99
N VAL A 46 -6.87 -2.14 2.39
CA VAL A 46 -8.20 -2.29 2.98
C VAL A 46 -8.87 -3.48 2.33
N TYR A 47 -9.52 -4.32 3.13
CA TYR A 47 -10.25 -5.47 2.62
C TYR A 47 -11.52 -5.73 3.45
N THR A 48 -12.41 -6.51 2.85
CA THR A 48 -13.72 -6.89 3.38
C THR A 48 -14.01 -8.36 3.03
N PRO A 49 -14.99 -9.02 3.68
CA PRO A 49 -15.47 -10.34 3.27
C PRO A 49 -15.97 -10.40 1.82
N ARG A 50 -16.38 -9.25 1.26
CA ARG A 50 -16.92 -9.12 -0.10
C ARG A 50 -15.87 -8.80 -1.16
N SER A 51 -14.61 -8.62 -0.76
CA SER A 51 -13.50 -8.42 -1.69
C SER A 51 -13.38 -9.61 -2.66
N CYS A 52 -13.02 -9.34 -3.93
CA CYS A 52 -12.89 -10.39 -4.96
C CYS A 52 -11.74 -11.37 -4.68
N GLY A 53 -10.64 -10.86 -4.12
CA GLY A 53 -9.55 -11.67 -3.56
C GLY A 53 -9.89 -12.17 -2.16
N ILE A 54 -8.88 -12.60 -1.42
CA ILE A 54 -8.99 -12.85 0.02
C ILE A 54 -7.77 -12.25 0.73
N THR A 55 -7.98 -11.75 1.94
CA THR A 55 -6.92 -11.33 2.86
C THR A 55 -7.33 -11.78 4.25
N ASP A 56 -6.41 -12.44 4.96
CA ASP A 56 -6.53 -12.84 6.35
C ASP A 56 -5.18 -12.63 7.06
N THR A 57 -5.01 -13.16 8.27
CA THR A 57 -3.77 -13.00 9.04
C THR A 57 -2.56 -13.74 8.46
N SER A 58 -2.78 -14.66 7.51
CA SER A 58 -1.76 -15.53 6.95
C SER A 58 -1.46 -15.24 5.48
N TRP A 59 -2.48 -14.89 4.70
CA TRP A 59 -2.40 -14.77 3.25
C TRP A 59 -3.15 -13.54 2.73
N THR A 60 -2.63 -13.00 1.64
CA THR A 60 -3.46 -12.28 0.66
C THR A 60 -3.39 -12.98 -0.69
N LYS A 61 -4.52 -13.09 -1.38
CA LYS A 61 -4.63 -13.75 -2.68
C LYS A 61 -5.44 -12.91 -3.63
N SER A 62 -4.97 -12.81 -4.87
CA SER A 62 -5.74 -12.26 -5.99
C SER A 62 -7.02 -13.06 -6.21
N LYS A 63 -7.95 -12.53 -7.00
CA LYS A 63 -9.17 -13.26 -7.37
C LYS A 63 -8.82 -14.60 -8.02
N ASN A 64 -7.90 -14.60 -8.98
CA ASN A 64 -7.49 -15.81 -9.68
C ASN A 64 -6.87 -16.84 -8.72
N SER A 65 -6.04 -16.39 -7.78
CA SER A 65 -5.40 -17.27 -6.79
C SER A 65 -6.41 -17.84 -5.79
N ARG A 66 -7.38 -17.04 -5.32
CA ARG A 66 -8.47 -17.49 -4.43
C ARG A 66 -9.26 -18.66 -5.03
N TYR A 67 -9.52 -18.63 -6.34
CA TYR A 67 -10.28 -19.66 -7.04
C TYR A 67 -9.40 -20.72 -7.73
N GLY A 68 -8.11 -20.79 -7.41
CA GLY A 68 -7.21 -21.83 -7.90
C GLY A 68 -6.93 -21.80 -9.40
N ASN A 69 -7.11 -20.65 -10.06
CA ASN A 69 -6.83 -20.51 -11.49
C ASN A 69 -5.33 -20.62 -11.76
N GLN A 70 -4.91 -21.54 -12.63
CA GLN A 70 -3.49 -21.77 -12.95
C GLN A 70 -2.74 -20.53 -13.44
N ALA A 71 -3.44 -19.61 -14.10
CA ALA A 71 -2.86 -18.34 -14.54
C ALA A 71 -2.36 -17.49 -13.35
N SER A 72 -2.81 -17.78 -12.12
CA SER A 72 -2.36 -17.08 -10.91
C SER A 72 -0.98 -17.47 -10.41
N ARG A 73 -0.40 -18.53 -10.96
CA ARG A 73 0.95 -19.03 -10.63
C ARG A 73 2.03 -18.55 -11.59
N HIS A 74 1.62 -17.84 -12.64
CA HIS A 74 2.52 -17.36 -13.68
C HIS A 74 2.68 -15.85 -13.55
N ASP A 75 3.93 -15.40 -13.51
CA ASP A 75 4.28 -13.99 -13.58
C ASP A 75 3.66 -13.37 -14.84
N ILE A 76 3.08 -12.19 -14.70
CA ILE A 76 2.48 -11.46 -15.82
C ILE A 76 3.47 -11.17 -16.95
N PHE A 77 4.77 -11.02 -16.66
CA PHE A 77 5.80 -10.77 -17.68
C PHE A 77 6.22 -12.04 -18.43
N ALA A 78 5.91 -13.23 -17.89
CA ALA A 78 6.14 -14.50 -18.57
C ALA A 78 5.01 -14.87 -19.54
N ARG A 79 3.93 -14.07 -19.60
CA ARG A 79 2.79 -14.33 -20.49
C ARG A 79 3.09 -13.84 -21.90
N THR A 80 2.63 -14.59 -22.90
CA THR A 80 2.85 -14.29 -24.31
C THR A 80 1.88 -13.23 -24.87
N ASP A 81 0.73 -13.04 -24.25
CA ASP A 81 -0.30 -12.08 -24.68
C ASP A 81 -0.25 -10.80 -23.85
N ASP A 82 0.60 -9.86 -24.26
CA ASP A 82 0.73 -8.54 -23.65
C ASP A 82 -0.57 -7.73 -23.66
N LYS A 83 -1.44 -7.91 -24.67
CA LYS A 83 -2.73 -7.21 -24.74
C LYS A 83 -3.69 -7.74 -23.67
N ALA A 84 -3.72 -9.05 -23.45
CA ALA A 84 -4.52 -9.64 -22.38
C ALA A 84 -4.04 -9.19 -20.99
N VAL A 85 -2.72 -9.09 -20.77
CA VAL A 85 -2.15 -8.56 -19.52
C VAL A 85 -2.50 -7.08 -19.34
N ALA A 86 -2.36 -6.27 -20.38
CA ALA A 86 -2.69 -4.86 -20.35
C ALA A 86 -4.17 -4.63 -20.03
N ALA A 87 -5.07 -5.40 -20.66
CA ALA A 87 -6.50 -5.32 -20.40
C ALA A 87 -6.85 -5.78 -18.96
N MET A 88 -6.19 -6.81 -18.43
CA MET A 88 -6.34 -7.23 -17.03
C MET A 88 -5.89 -6.14 -16.06
N LEU A 89 -4.73 -5.52 -16.31
CA LEU A 89 -4.20 -4.42 -15.51
C LEU A 89 -5.15 -3.22 -15.52
N HIS A 90 -5.63 -2.81 -16.70
CA HIS A 90 -6.58 -1.70 -16.81
C HIS A 90 -7.87 -1.98 -16.02
N ARG A 91 -8.47 -3.17 -16.21
CA ARG A 91 -9.68 -3.56 -15.46
C ARG A 91 -9.45 -3.54 -13.95
N HIS A 92 -8.31 -4.09 -13.49
CA HIS A 92 -7.95 -4.08 -12.08
C HIS A 92 -7.85 -2.66 -11.53
N LEU A 93 -7.10 -1.79 -12.22
CA LEU A 93 -6.89 -0.40 -11.80
C LEU A 93 -8.15 0.47 -11.83
N MET A 94 -9.15 0.07 -12.62
CA MET A 94 -10.46 0.73 -12.71
C MET A 94 -11.56 0.04 -11.89
N TRP A 95 -11.20 -0.96 -11.09
CA TRP A 95 -12.11 -1.77 -10.25
C TRP A 95 -13.26 -2.40 -11.04
N GLN A 96 -12.96 -2.82 -12.27
CA GLN A 96 -13.89 -3.49 -13.17
C GLN A 96 -13.89 -5.00 -12.92
N LYS A 97 -15.02 -5.65 -13.18
CA LYS A 97 -15.13 -7.11 -13.06
C LYS A 97 -14.33 -7.79 -14.17
N GLY A 98 -13.68 -8.90 -13.82
CA GLY A 98 -12.97 -9.77 -14.77
C GLY A 98 -12.07 -10.75 -14.05
N ASP A 99 -11.30 -11.51 -14.82
CA ASP A 99 -10.13 -12.22 -14.28
C ASP A 99 -9.08 -11.22 -13.83
N ASP A 100 -8.44 -11.54 -12.70
CA ASP A 100 -7.57 -10.62 -12.00
C ASP A 100 -6.54 -11.39 -11.17
N ASN A 101 -5.27 -11.23 -11.54
CA ASN A 101 -4.16 -11.81 -10.80
C ASN A 101 -3.46 -10.83 -9.86
N PHE A 102 -3.94 -9.60 -9.72
CA PHE A 102 -3.32 -8.59 -8.89
C PHE A 102 -3.96 -8.50 -7.51
N VAL A 103 -3.16 -8.02 -6.55
CA VAL A 103 -3.59 -7.59 -5.23
C VAL A 103 -3.14 -6.15 -5.06
N SER A 104 -4.10 -5.24 -4.85
CA SER A 104 -3.80 -3.82 -4.68
C SER A 104 -3.31 -3.51 -3.26
N TRP A 105 -2.29 -2.67 -3.22
CA TRP A 105 -1.71 -2.04 -2.06
C TRP A 105 -1.60 -0.53 -2.31
N THR A 106 -1.53 0.26 -1.24
CA THR A 106 -1.32 1.70 -1.32
C THR A 106 -0.23 2.14 -0.35
N SER A 107 0.59 3.11 -0.74
CA SER A 107 1.50 3.80 0.18
C SER A 107 0.83 4.99 0.89
N SER A 108 -0.46 5.25 0.65
CA SER A 108 -1.20 6.39 1.21
C SER A 108 -2.21 5.92 2.25
N LEU A 109 -1.85 6.05 3.54
CA LEU A 109 -2.77 5.76 4.65
C LEU A 109 -4.03 6.63 4.56
N LEU A 110 -3.91 7.91 4.23
CA LEU A 110 -5.06 8.79 4.00
C LEU A 110 -6.06 8.20 2.98
N PHE A 111 -5.57 7.73 1.83
CA PHE A 111 -6.44 7.09 0.84
C PHE A 111 -7.08 5.81 1.41
N ALA A 112 -6.32 4.97 2.10
CA ALA A 112 -6.85 3.77 2.73
C ALA A 112 -7.98 4.10 3.73
N LEU A 113 -7.80 5.12 4.58
CA LEU A 113 -8.81 5.57 5.55
C LEU A 113 -10.07 6.09 4.87
N VAL A 114 -9.95 6.90 3.80
CA VAL A 114 -11.13 7.34 3.03
C VAL A 114 -11.83 6.15 2.35
N TYR A 115 -11.04 5.19 1.86
CA TYR A 115 -11.57 4.02 1.16
C TYR A 115 -12.40 3.10 2.07
N ILE A 116 -12.11 3.06 3.37
CA ILE A 116 -12.98 2.40 4.37
C ILE A 116 -14.42 2.93 4.29
N PHE A 117 -14.60 4.25 4.31
CA PHE A 117 -15.94 4.86 4.24
C PHE A 117 -16.60 4.65 2.88
N HIS A 118 -15.81 4.64 1.80
CA HIS A 118 -16.31 4.30 0.47
C HIS A 118 -16.88 2.88 0.42
N LEU A 119 -16.16 1.90 0.98
CA LEU A 119 -16.62 0.51 1.03
C LEU A 119 -17.90 0.37 1.86
N HIS A 120 -17.93 1.01 3.03
CA HIS A 120 -19.12 1.04 3.87
C HIS A 120 -20.34 1.65 3.13
N ALA A 121 -20.15 2.76 2.41
CA ALA A 121 -21.23 3.40 1.66
C ALA A 121 -21.60 2.69 0.34
N SER A 122 -20.81 1.72 -0.11
CA SER A 122 -21.00 1.11 -1.43
C SER A 122 -22.15 0.09 -1.43
N LEU A 123 -23.07 0.18 -2.39
CA LEU A 123 -24.08 -0.87 -2.61
C LEU A 123 -23.48 -2.20 -3.10
N ARG A 124 -22.23 -2.18 -3.60
CA ARG A 124 -21.53 -3.41 -4.03
C ARG A 124 -20.88 -4.14 -2.86
N ASP A 125 -20.33 -3.38 -1.92
CA ASP A 125 -19.68 -3.89 -0.73
C ASP A 125 -20.64 -3.76 0.46
N GLY A 126 -20.73 -2.56 1.05
CA GLY A 126 -21.72 -2.26 2.07
C GLY A 126 -21.43 -2.97 3.38
N SER A 127 -20.18 -3.41 3.59
CA SER A 127 -19.76 -4.07 4.82
C SER A 127 -19.84 -3.10 6.00
N GLU A 128 -20.17 -3.65 7.16
CA GLU A 128 -20.13 -2.90 8.42
C GLU A 128 -18.68 -2.57 8.81
N PHE A 129 -18.47 -1.52 9.60
CA PHE A 129 -17.10 -1.10 9.98
C PHE A 129 -16.32 -2.19 10.73
N MET A 130 -17.00 -3.11 11.42
CA MET A 130 -16.34 -4.25 12.07
C MET A 130 -15.80 -5.28 11.07
N ASP A 131 -16.35 -5.33 9.85
CA ASP A 131 -15.95 -6.27 8.80
C ASP A 131 -14.96 -5.65 7.80
N ILE A 132 -14.75 -4.33 7.85
CA ILE A 132 -13.75 -3.64 7.03
C ILE A 132 -12.44 -3.58 7.81
N HIS A 133 -11.36 -4.06 7.21
CA HIS A 133 -10.07 -4.21 7.88
C HIS A 133 -8.98 -3.41 7.17
N LEU A 134 -8.13 -2.75 7.95
CA LEU A 134 -6.89 -2.12 7.49
C LEU A 134 -5.72 -3.04 7.83
N CYS A 135 -5.00 -3.47 6.79
CA CYS A 135 -3.76 -4.22 6.88
C CYS A 135 -2.57 -3.30 6.59
N ILE A 136 -1.53 -3.36 7.42
CA ILE A 136 -0.20 -2.80 7.14
C ILE A 136 0.80 -3.95 6.96
N ILE A 137 1.76 -3.78 6.04
CA ILE A 137 2.90 -4.69 5.85
C ILE A 137 4.23 -3.93 5.84
N ASP A 138 5.33 -4.65 6.11
CA ASP A 138 6.71 -4.18 6.02
C ASP A 138 7.35 -4.86 4.80
N THR A 139 7.49 -4.12 3.69
CA THR A 139 7.92 -4.64 2.39
C THR A 139 9.34 -5.19 2.40
N THR A 140 10.18 -4.76 3.36
CA THR A 140 11.56 -5.28 3.56
C THR A 140 11.59 -6.74 4.01
N ARG A 141 10.45 -7.29 4.43
CA ARG A 141 10.31 -8.69 4.87
C ARG A 141 9.84 -9.63 3.76
N PHE A 142 9.81 -9.12 2.54
CA PHE A 142 9.44 -9.85 1.35
C PHE A 142 10.62 -9.86 0.37
N ALA A 143 10.66 -10.88 -0.48
CA ALA A 143 11.67 -10.93 -1.52
C ALA A 143 11.54 -9.73 -2.47
N ARG A 144 12.69 -9.31 -3.01
CA ARG A 144 12.75 -8.29 -4.06
C ARG A 144 11.87 -8.72 -5.25
N GLY A 145 11.13 -7.76 -5.81
CA GLY A 145 10.22 -8.02 -6.94
C GLY A 145 8.83 -8.54 -6.56
N VAL A 146 8.48 -8.65 -5.26
CA VAL A 146 7.09 -8.99 -4.85
C VAL A 146 6.10 -7.87 -5.14
N PHE A 147 6.53 -6.62 -5.00
CA PHE A 147 5.71 -5.43 -5.23
C PHE A 147 6.26 -4.64 -6.40
N LEU A 148 5.36 -4.07 -7.18
CA LEU A 148 5.70 -3.12 -8.24
C LEU A 148 4.69 -1.97 -8.26
N ARG A 149 5.18 -0.75 -8.49
CA ARG A 149 4.32 0.43 -8.55
C ARG A 149 3.35 0.30 -9.72
N GLY A 150 2.09 0.65 -9.50
CA GLY A 150 1.06 0.60 -10.55
C GLY A 150 1.42 1.44 -11.78
N LEU A 151 2.09 2.58 -11.59
CA LEU A 151 2.56 3.43 -12.69
C LEU A 151 3.65 2.78 -13.54
N ASP A 152 4.58 2.04 -12.92
CA ASP A 152 5.64 1.34 -13.66
C ASP A 152 5.04 0.19 -14.50
N LEU A 153 4.01 -0.50 -13.96
CA LEU A 153 3.24 -1.48 -14.70
C LEU A 153 2.44 -0.86 -15.86
N ILE A 154 1.78 0.28 -15.63
CA ILE A 154 1.11 1.02 -16.70
C ILE A 154 2.11 1.38 -17.81
N GLN A 155 3.27 1.92 -17.44
CA GLN A 155 4.30 2.30 -18.40
C GLN A 155 4.83 1.11 -19.21
N ALA A 156 4.90 -0.09 -18.62
CA ALA A 156 5.31 -1.30 -19.30
C ALA A 156 4.31 -1.78 -20.38
N TYR A 157 3.01 -1.48 -20.22
CA TYR A 157 1.94 -2.02 -21.07
C TYR A 157 1.13 -0.96 -21.86
N ARG A 158 1.32 0.35 -21.60
CA ARG A 158 0.58 1.44 -22.27
C ARG A 158 0.71 1.47 -23.79
N VAL A 159 1.79 0.90 -24.35
CA VAL A 159 2.02 0.89 -25.81
C VAL A 159 1.10 -0.10 -26.54
N VAL A 160 0.56 -1.10 -25.83
CA VAL A 160 -0.33 -2.11 -26.39
C VAL A 160 -1.80 -1.90 -25.99
N ASP A 161 -2.11 -0.97 -25.08
CA ASP A 161 -3.47 -0.65 -24.61
C ASP A 161 -3.67 0.86 -24.42
N SER A 162 -4.56 1.45 -25.21
CA SER A 162 -4.85 2.89 -25.17
C SER A 162 -5.54 3.34 -23.89
N ASN A 163 -6.28 2.47 -23.20
CA ASN A 163 -6.93 2.82 -21.93
C ASN A 163 -5.88 2.93 -20.81
N LEU A 164 -4.84 2.09 -20.82
CA LEU A 164 -3.69 2.25 -19.93
C LEU A 164 -2.95 3.55 -20.20
N ALA A 165 -2.75 3.93 -21.47
CA ALA A 165 -2.14 5.22 -21.81
C ALA A 165 -2.96 6.41 -21.26
N GLN A 166 -4.29 6.36 -21.37
CA GLN A 166 -5.17 7.38 -20.78
C GLN A 166 -5.11 7.38 -19.24
N THR A 167 -5.02 6.19 -18.62
CA THR A 167 -4.89 6.03 -17.17
C THR A 167 -3.58 6.62 -16.66
N GLU A 168 -2.47 6.41 -17.38
CA GLU A 168 -1.18 7.04 -17.10
C GLU A 168 -1.30 8.56 -17.13
N GLU A 169 -1.90 9.09 -18.20
CA GLU A 169 -2.05 10.53 -18.38
C GLU A 169 -2.87 11.16 -17.25
N LEU A 170 -3.96 10.50 -16.84
CA LEU A 170 -4.79 10.92 -15.71
C LEU A 170 -4.00 10.98 -14.39
N ARG A 171 -3.14 9.99 -14.15
CA ARG A 171 -2.39 9.85 -12.89
C ARG A 171 -1.09 10.64 -12.84
N THR A 172 -0.54 11.05 -13.98
CA THR A 172 0.79 11.70 -14.03
C THR A 172 0.78 13.13 -14.55
N ARG A 173 -0.07 13.46 -15.54
CA ARG A 173 -0.01 14.74 -16.26
C ARG A 173 -1.26 15.58 -16.02
N LYS A 174 -2.44 15.00 -16.22
CA LYS A 174 -3.71 15.71 -16.02
C LYS A 174 -3.85 16.11 -14.56
N HIS A 175 -4.35 17.33 -14.35
CA HIS A 175 -4.56 17.91 -13.03
C HIS A 175 -3.33 17.84 -12.12
N GLY A 176 -2.12 17.93 -12.68
CA GLY A 176 -0.86 17.89 -11.94
C GLY A 176 -0.58 16.55 -11.24
N GLY A 177 -1.11 15.43 -11.76
CA GLY A 177 -0.87 14.09 -11.19
C GLY A 177 -1.60 13.81 -9.87
N ARG A 178 -2.53 14.69 -9.47
CA ARG A 178 -3.24 14.60 -8.19
C ARG A 178 -4.09 13.32 -8.02
N TYR A 179 -4.44 12.67 -9.13
CA TYR A 179 -5.24 11.44 -9.17
C TYR A 179 -4.41 10.16 -8.96
N TYR A 180 -3.13 10.27 -8.60
CA TYR A 180 -2.36 9.12 -8.13
C TYR A 180 -2.52 8.92 -6.62
N PHE A 181 -2.91 7.71 -6.22
CA PHE A 181 -3.15 7.35 -4.81
C PHE A 181 -2.11 6.38 -4.26
N GLY A 182 -0.92 6.34 -4.85
CA GLY A 182 0.20 5.56 -4.34
C GLY A 182 0.01 4.06 -4.55
N GLU A 183 -0.61 3.63 -5.66
CA GLU A 183 -0.90 2.21 -5.86
C GLU A 183 0.36 1.39 -6.15
N TYR A 184 0.46 0.23 -5.50
CA TYR A 184 1.42 -0.85 -5.72
C TYR A 184 0.67 -2.15 -5.86
N LEU A 185 1.16 -3.07 -6.70
CA LEU A 185 0.50 -4.34 -6.95
C LEU A 185 1.46 -5.48 -6.60
N SER A 186 0.97 -6.48 -5.87
CA SER A 186 1.54 -7.83 -5.88
C SER A 186 0.68 -8.74 -6.76
N GLN A 187 1.15 -9.95 -7.07
CA GLN A 187 0.42 -10.90 -7.91
C GLN A 187 0.25 -12.27 -7.25
N GLY A 188 -0.76 -13.02 -7.69
CA GLY A 188 -1.00 -14.39 -7.22
C GLY A 188 -1.38 -14.47 -5.73
N ALA A 189 -0.76 -15.40 -5.02
CA ALA A 189 -0.82 -15.51 -3.57
C ALA A 189 0.42 -14.87 -2.94
N LEU A 190 0.25 -14.26 -1.77
CA LEU A 190 1.32 -13.70 -0.97
C LEU A 190 1.08 -14.04 0.51
N ARG A 191 2.04 -14.74 1.12
CA ARG A 191 2.02 -15.07 2.54
C ARG A 191 2.44 -13.85 3.35
N ILE A 192 1.52 -13.34 4.14
CA ILE A 192 1.71 -12.16 5.00
C ILE A 192 1.81 -12.51 6.48
N GLU A 193 1.66 -13.79 6.83
CA GLU A 193 1.79 -14.31 8.19
C GLU A 193 3.03 -13.79 8.89
N GLY A 194 2.81 -13.19 10.07
CA GLY A 194 3.88 -12.60 10.88
C GLY A 194 4.58 -11.40 10.24
N LYS A 195 4.21 -10.97 9.02
CA LYS A 195 4.75 -9.84 8.24
C LYS A 195 3.77 -8.66 8.12
N CYS A 196 2.58 -8.79 8.72
CA CYS A 196 1.54 -7.77 8.74
C CYS A 196 1.03 -7.45 10.15
N ASP A 197 0.22 -6.40 10.23
CA ASP A 197 -0.75 -6.19 11.30
C ASP A 197 -2.09 -5.81 10.70
N ILE A 198 -3.18 -6.15 11.39
CA ILE A 198 -4.54 -6.01 10.88
C ILE A 198 -5.44 -5.47 11.99
N VAL A 199 -6.15 -4.38 11.70
CA VAL A 199 -7.12 -3.77 12.61
C VAL A 199 -8.44 -3.53 11.90
N SER A 200 -9.57 -3.67 12.61
CA SER A 200 -10.88 -3.33 12.05
C SER A 200 -11.08 -1.82 11.99
N ALA A 201 -11.91 -1.36 11.05
CA ALA A 201 -12.27 0.05 10.95
C ALA A 201 -13.05 0.53 12.17
N SER A 202 -13.89 -0.34 12.77
CA SER A 202 -14.58 0.00 14.02
C SER A 202 -13.59 0.28 15.15
N ALA A 203 -12.54 -0.53 15.31
CA ALA A 203 -11.53 -0.29 16.33
C ALA A 203 -10.78 1.03 16.11
N LEU A 204 -10.44 1.37 14.86
CA LEU A 204 -9.86 2.68 14.53
C LEU A 204 -10.78 3.83 14.94
N ILE A 205 -12.08 3.72 14.65
CA ILE A 205 -13.11 4.70 15.01
C ILE A 205 -13.20 4.85 16.53
N ASP A 206 -13.34 3.74 17.24
CA ASP A 206 -13.49 3.71 18.70
C ASP A 206 -12.27 4.28 19.43
N GLN A 207 -11.07 4.17 18.83
CA GLN A 207 -9.84 4.76 19.35
C GLN A 207 -9.57 6.19 18.86
N GLY A 208 -10.56 6.88 18.29
CA GLY A 208 -10.48 8.32 18.04
C GLY A 208 -10.10 8.72 16.61
N LEU A 209 -10.39 7.89 15.60
CA LEU A 209 -10.18 8.27 14.19
C LEU A 209 -10.92 9.57 13.82
N PHE A 210 -12.09 9.84 14.41
CA PHE A 210 -12.83 11.09 14.20
C PHE A 210 -12.20 12.30 14.89
N ASP A 211 -11.49 12.09 16.00
CA ASP A 211 -10.76 13.16 16.68
C ASP A 211 -9.53 13.58 15.87
N LEU A 212 -8.87 12.59 15.25
CA LEU A 212 -7.76 12.81 14.34
C LEU A 212 -8.19 13.63 13.11
N GLN A 213 -9.32 13.27 12.50
CA GLN A 213 -9.84 13.95 11.33
C GLN A 213 -11.37 13.98 11.35
N PRO A 214 -11.98 15.11 11.77
CA PRO A 214 -13.43 15.23 11.90
C PRO A 214 -14.22 14.98 10.62
N ALA A 215 -13.63 15.22 9.44
CA ALA A 215 -14.28 14.93 8.16
C ALA A 215 -14.68 13.45 8.02
N PHE A 216 -13.96 12.54 8.67
CA PHE A 216 -14.31 11.12 8.67
C PHE A 216 -15.66 10.84 9.33
N LYS A 217 -16.08 11.67 10.30
CA LYS A 217 -17.42 11.56 10.90
C LYS A 217 -18.50 11.86 9.86
N GLU A 218 -18.31 12.86 9.01
CA GLU A 218 -19.23 13.16 7.91
C GLU A 218 -19.29 12.00 6.90
N PHE A 219 -18.17 11.32 6.66
CA PHE A 219 -18.10 10.22 5.69
C PHE A 219 -18.88 8.98 6.13
N THR A 220 -19.08 8.78 7.44
CA THR A 220 -19.98 7.72 7.95
C THR A 220 -21.43 7.89 7.47
N GLN A 221 -21.82 9.12 7.13
CA GLN A 221 -23.18 9.47 6.72
C GLN A 221 -23.36 9.50 5.21
N TRP A 222 -22.35 9.06 4.43
CA TRP A 222 -22.48 9.00 2.98
C TRP A 222 -23.68 8.13 2.56
N PRO A 223 -24.50 8.62 1.62
CA PRO A 223 -25.64 7.85 1.14
C PRO A 223 -25.16 6.56 0.49
N LYS A 224 -25.88 5.47 0.71
CA LYS A 224 -25.58 4.19 0.09
C LYS A 224 -25.71 4.34 -1.44
N ALA A 225 -24.63 4.10 -2.18
CA ALA A 225 -24.58 4.31 -3.63
C ALA A 225 -23.71 3.25 -4.32
N PHE A 226 -23.88 3.05 -5.63
CA PHE A 226 -23.04 2.10 -6.38
C PHE A 226 -21.59 2.56 -6.55
N ALA A 227 -21.36 3.88 -6.52
CA ALA A 227 -20.03 4.49 -6.59
C ALA A 227 -19.97 5.71 -5.64
N PRO A 228 -19.90 5.49 -4.32
CA PRO A 228 -19.75 6.57 -3.36
C PRO A 228 -18.48 7.38 -3.64
N PRO A 229 -18.47 8.69 -3.38
CA PRO A 229 -17.33 9.54 -3.67
C PRO A 229 -16.13 9.12 -2.83
N TRP A 230 -14.94 9.12 -3.41
CA TRP A 230 -13.70 8.89 -2.65
C TRP A 230 -12.55 9.76 -3.17
N VAL A 231 -12.48 9.96 -4.49
CA VAL A 231 -11.47 10.79 -5.15
C VAL A 231 -11.46 12.22 -4.60
N TYR A 232 -12.57 12.94 -4.72
CA TYR A 232 -12.66 14.32 -4.24
C TYR A 232 -12.45 14.46 -2.73
N PRO A 233 -13.04 13.60 -1.86
CA PRO A 233 -12.70 13.59 -0.45
C PRO A 233 -11.20 13.44 -0.16
N VAL A 234 -10.48 12.54 -0.84
CA VAL A 234 -9.02 12.41 -0.67
C VAL A 234 -8.30 13.67 -1.13
N LEU A 235 -8.66 14.23 -2.29
CA LEU A 235 -8.05 15.45 -2.80
C LEU A 235 -8.27 16.64 -1.86
N LYS A 236 -9.49 16.78 -1.33
CA LYS A 236 -9.86 17.82 -0.37
C LYS A 236 -9.03 17.68 0.91
N LEU A 237 -8.91 16.47 1.47
CA LEU A 237 -8.11 16.24 2.67
C LEU A 237 -6.60 16.44 2.46
N ARG A 238 -6.10 16.27 1.23
CA ARG A 238 -4.71 16.60 0.89
C ARG A 238 -4.46 18.10 0.83
N ASP A 239 -5.48 18.89 0.51
CA ASP A 239 -5.41 20.34 0.36
C ASP A 239 -5.77 21.09 1.66
N GLU A 240 -6.68 20.54 2.47
CA GLU A 240 -7.20 21.21 3.67
C GLU A 240 -6.23 21.14 4.84
N ILE A 241 -5.80 22.32 5.30
CA ILE A 241 -5.03 22.50 6.53
C ILE A 241 -6.01 22.66 7.70
N ARG A 242 -6.27 21.58 8.44
CA ARG A 242 -7.02 21.60 9.72
C ARG A 242 -6.16 21.28 10.95
N HIS A 243 -6.45 22.00 12.02
CA HIS A 243 -5.69 21.99 13.26
C HIS A 243 -6.25 20.97 14.27
N LYS A 244 -5.72 19.74 14.34
CA LYS A 244 -5.84 18.91 15.54
C LYS A 244 -4.79 17.80 15.63
N ILE A 245 -4.43 17.45 16.85
CA ILE A 245 -3.33 16.59 17.26
C ILE A 245 -3.69 15.11 17.11
N CYS A 246 -2.68 14.29 16.81
CA CYS A 246 -2.75 12.84 16.75
C CYS A 246 -3.13 12.22 18.11
N SER A 247 -4.21 11.45 18.17
CA SER A 247 -4.53 10.67 19.36
C SER A 247 -3.59 9.46 19.49
N SER A 248 -2.87 9.37 20.61
CA SER A 248 -1.97 8.25 20.94
C SER A 248 -2.65 6.90 21.08
N SER A 249 -3.97 6.86 21.15
CA SER A 249 -4.78 5.65 21.27
C SER A 249 -4.82 4.80 19.99
N ILE A 250 -4.88 5.41 18.80
CA ILE A 250 -5.01 4.66 17.53
C ILE A 250 -3.79 3.77 17.30
N THR A 251 -2.59 4.25 17.61
CA THR A 251 -1.36 3.49 17.39
C THR A 251 -1.24 2.30 18.34
N GLN A 252 -1.91 2.32 19.50
CA GLN A 252 -1.92 1.20 20.44
C GLN A 252 -2.71 -0.01 19.94
N LEU A 253 -3.56 0.16 18.93
CA LEU A 253 -4.22 -0.96 18.24
C LEU A 253 -3.24 -1.88 17.53
N PHE A 254 -2.05 -1.38 17.22
CA PHE A 254 -1.04 -2.10 16.48
C PHE A 254 0.06 -2.62 17.41
N GLY A 255 0.65 -3.76 17.02
CA GLY A 255 1.82 -4.34 17.66
C GLY A 255 2.98 -3.35 17.71
N SER A 256 3.86 -3.49 18.70
CA SER A 256 4.92 -2.52 19.03
C SER A 256 5.73 -2.04 17.82
N ARG A 257 6.10 -2.96 16.92
CA ARG A 257 6.87 -2.67 15.69
C ARG A 257 6.14 -1.76 14.69
N TRP A 258 4.82 -1.69 14.76
CA TRP A 258 3.96 -0.97 13.81
C TRP A 258 3.50 0.39 14.35
N ARG A 259 3.67 0.66 15.64
CA ARG A 259 3.21 1.90 16.27
C ARG A 259 3.86 3.13 15.65
N LEU A 260 5.19 3.11 15.51
CA LEU A 260 5.95 4.21 14.92
C LEU A 260 5.56 4.48 13.46
N PRO A 261 5.55 3.49 12.54
CA PRO A 261 5.15 3.75 11.17
C PRO A 261 3.67 4.15 11.05
N MET A 262 2.78 3.63 11.89
CA MET A 262 1.39 4.09 11.93
C MET A 262 1.31 5.54 12.40
N ALA A 263 1.99 5.92 13.48
CA ALA A 263 2.06 7.30 13.95
C ALA A 263 2.55 8.24 12.84
N ALA A 264 3.69 7.92 12.22
CA ALA A 264 4.29 8.72 11.17
C ALA A 264 3.33 8.89 9.97
N ASN A 265 2.63 7.83 9.55
CA ASN A 265 1.68 7.90 8.44
C ASN A 265 0.38 8.64 8.82
N LEU A 266 -0.09 8.52 10.07
CA LEU A 266 -1.24 9.29 10.55
C LEU A 266 -0.90 10.78 10.58
N ILE A 267 0.28 11.13 11.11
CA ILE A 267 0.79 12.52 11.13
C ILE A 267 1.03 13.04 9.71
N ALA A 268 1.60 12.24 8.80
CA ALA A 268 1.78 12.63 7.40
C ALA A 268 0.44 12.78 6.65
N SER A 269 -0.64 12.18 7.18
CA SER A 269 -2.01 12.39 6.69
C SER A 269 -2.67 13.62 7.32
N LEU A 270 -2.04 14.23 8.32
CA LEU A 270 -2.42 15.51 8.91
C LEU A 270 -1.71 16.67 8.21
N PRO A 271 -2.22 17.89 8.40
CA PRO A 271 -1.59 19.09 7.88
C PRO A 271 -0.25 19.40 8.52
N TYR A 272 0.62 20.02 7.72
CA TYR A 272 1.95 20.47 8.15
C TYR A 272 1.86 21.59 9.20
N ARG A 273 2.73 21.52 10.21
CA ARG A 273 2.98 22.57 11.21
C ARG A 273 4.50 22.67 11.38
N GLU A 274 5.06 23.88 11.27
CA GLU A 274 6.51 24.10 11.39
C GLU A 274 7.04 23.77 12.78
N GLU A 275 6.20 23.92 13.83
CA GLU A 275 6.59 23.68 15.21
C GLU A 275 5.41 23.06 15.96
N ASP A 276 5.38 21.73 16.06
CA ASP A 276 4.37 21.03 16.85
C ASP A 276 5.05 20.28 18.00
N SER A 277 5.14 20.96 19.14
CA SER A 277 5.65 20.37 20.38
C SER A 277 4.84 19.16 20.82
N ASP A 278 3.57 19.04 20.42
CA ASP A 278 2.75 17.87 20.73
C ASP A 278 3.15 16.66 19.88
N ILE A 279 3.55 16.85 18.61
CA ILE A 279 4.14 15.78 17.79
C ILE A 279 5.47 15.30 18.39
N LEU A 280 6.33 16.24 18.81
CA LEU A 280 7.60 15.90 19.44
C LEU A 280 7.38 15.19 20.79
N ASN A 281 6.45 15.68 21.62
CA ASN A 281 6.10 15.05 22.89
C ASN A 281 5.48 13.67 22.70
N PHE A 282 4.67 13.50 21.66
CA PHE A 282 4.10 12.22 21.27
C PHE A 282 5.20 11.20 20.96
N PHE A 283 6.19 11.56 20.12
CA PHE A 283 7.30 10.66 19.80
C PHE A 283 8.29 10.46 20.95
N LYS A 284 8.43 11.43 21.86
CA LYS A 284 9.20 11.30 23.10
C LYS A 284 8.50 10.43 24.15
N GLY A 285 7.23 10.11 23.97
CA GLY A 285 6.46 9.25 24.88
C GLY A 285 7.01 7.82 24.93
N THR A 286 6.79 7.13 26.04
CA THR A 286 7.29 5.76 26.31
C THR A 286 6.70 4.67 25.40
N GLY A 287 5.77 5.02 24.51
CA GLY A 287 5.10 4.10 23.58
C GLY A 287 5.94 3.68 22.37
N PHE A 288 7.08 4.34 22.12
CA PHE A 288 7.97 4.10 20.98
C PHE A 288 9.34 3.62 21.49
N THR A 289 9.50 2.31 21.70
CA THR A 289 10.76 1.72 22.23
C THR A 289 11.70 1.23 21.13
N GLY A 290 11.65 1.83 19.94
CA GLY A 290 12.66 1.59 18.91
C GLY A 290 13.93 2.39 19.21
N SER A 291 15.10 1.81 18.98
CA SER A 291 16.40 2.46 19.12
C SER A 291 16.48 3.71 18.22
N LEU A 292 16.02 4.84 18.73
CA LEU A 292 16.25 6.15 18.13
C LEU A 292 17.73 6.48 18.38
N LEU A 293 18.55 6.37 17.34
CA LEU A 293 19.80 7.11 17.28
C LEU A 293 19.43 8.59 17.29
N PHE A 294 19.58 9.23 18.45
CA PHE A 294 19.44 10.67 18.60
C PHE A 294 20.53 11.35 17.77
N CYS A 295 20.15 12.07 16.71
CA CYS A 295 21.01 13.10 16.13
C CYS A 295 20.47 14.46 16.58
N HIS A 296 21.34 15.22 17.22
CA HIS A 296 21.08 16.59 17.68
C HIS A 296 20.99 17.56 16.50
N ASP A 297 20.23 18.63 16.73
CA ASP A 297 20.19 19.91 16.00
C ASP A 297 19.38 19.97 14.68
N LEU A 298 18.10 20.33 14.83
CA LEU A 298 17.28 20.94 13.79
C LEU A 298 16.96 22.38 14.20
N THR A 299 17.94 23.26 14.01
CA THR A 299 17.72 24.70 13.93
C THR A 299 18.38 25.18 12.65
N ASP A 300 17.63 25.17 11.55
CA ASP A 300 17.65 26.29 10.62
C ASP A 300 16.48 26.20 9.63
N ALA A 301 15.66 27.25 9.68
CA ALA A 301 14.58 27.48 8.75
C ALA A 301 15.14 28.06 7.44
N ASN A 302 14.82 27.46 6.29
CA ASN A 302 14.41 28.19 5.08
C ASN A 302 13.88 27.27 3.97
N GLN A 303 12.58 27.43 3.72
CA GLN A 303 11.84 27.37 2.43
C GLN A 303 11.96 26.16 1.49
N CYS A 304 10.82 25.45 1.40
CA CYS A 304 10.16 25.01 0.17
C CYS A 304 10.93 24.11 -0.82
N ARG A 305 11.21 22.85 -0.44
CA ARG A 305 11.30 21.73 -1.42
C ARG A 305 11.27 20.29 -0.88
N TRP A 306 10.77 20.02 0.33
CA TRP A 306 11.10 18.75 1.02
C TRP A 306 9.97 17.70 1.14
N ARG A 307 9.18 17.43 0.09
CA ARG A 307 8.08 16.43 0.18
C ARG A 307 8.43 14.96 -0.13
N GLN A 308 9.70 14.59 -0.34
CA GLN A 308 10.11 13.18 -0.49
C GLN A 308 11.45 12.79 0.16
N GLU A 309 12.30 13.73 0.58
CA GLU A 309 13.68 13.40 1.00
C GLU A 309 13.85 13.13 2.51
N LEU A 310 12.85 13.43 3.36
CA LEU A 310 12.88 13.09 4.79
C LEU A 310 12.74 11.58 5.10
N MET A 311 12.56 10.73 4.09
CA MET A 311 12.75 9.27 4.20
C MET A 311 13.94 8.73 3.38
N LEU A 312 14.68 9.58 2.67
CA LEU A 312 15.80 9.18 1.80
C LEU A 312 17.18 9.70 2.24
N GLN A 313 17.28 10.58 3.25
CA GLN A 313 18.57 11.05 3.79
C GLN A 313 19.12 10.23 4.98
N PHE A 314 18.77 8.95 5.09
CA PHE A 314 19.30 8.07 6.14
C PHE A 314 20.23 6.93 5.65
N GLU A 315 20.72 6.98 4.41
CA GLU A 315 21.56 5.90 3.83
C GLU A 315 22.92 6.32 3.23
N ASP A 316 23.40 7.56 3.41
CA ASP A 316 24.65 8.01 2.77
C ASP A 316 25.70 8.60 3.71
N GLU A 317 26.01 7.91 4.82
CA GLU A 317 27.30 8.09 5.52
C GLU A 317 27.74 6.76 6.15
N ASN A 318 28.47 5.93 5.40
CA ASN A 318 29.50 5.03 5.95
C ASN A 318 30.25 4.23 4.86
N HIS A 319 30.77 4.84 3.80
CA HIS A 319 31.85 4.22 3.01
C HIS A 319 33.01 5.22 2.88
N GLY A 320 33.87 5.18 3.89
CA GLY A 320 35.07 5.99 4.01
C GLY A 320 36.05 5.35 4.98
N LEU A 321 36.47 4.11 4.69
CA LEU A 321 37.81 3.54 4.90
C LEU A 321 37.89 2.14 4.28
#